data_AF-A0A2E3BSJ5-F1
#
_entry.id   AF-A0A2E3BSJ5-F1
#
_cell.length_a   1.000
_cell.length_b   1.000
_cell.length_c   1.000
_cell.angle_alpha   90.00
_cell.angle_beta   90.00
_cell.angle_gamma   90.00
#
_symmetry.space_group_name_H-M   'P 1'
#
loop_
_entity.id
_entity.type
_entity.pdbx_description
1 polymer ?
#
loop_
_entity_poly.entity_id
_entity_poly.type
_entity_poly.pdbx_seq_one_letter_code
_entity_poly.pdbx_strand_id
1 'polypeptide(L)' 'RGALSRTLVTFSSTSSLDLGNHRVVGGGKLVVFDSINNNGVSYNLGLIHPDIADEGVKFDINEISCTILTKW' A
#
# COMPACT_ATOMS: atom_id res chain seq x y z
N ARG A 1 -17.07 9.82 16.69
CA ARG A 1 -16.86 8.52 16.00
C ARG A 1 -16.21 8.85 14.66
N GLY A 2 -14.89 8.99 14.63
CA GLY A 2 -14.18 9.27 13.38
C GLY A 2 -14.34 8.05 12.48
N ALA A 3 -14.88 8.22 11.29
CA ALA A 3 -14.84 7.17 10.29
C ALA A 3 -13.36 6.79 10.13
N LEU A 4 -13.04 5.50 10.27
CA LEU A 4 -11.74 4.96 9.88
C LEU A 4 -11.67 5.05 8.35
N SER A 5 -11.53 6.28 7.83
CA SER A 5 -11.48 6.53 6.41
C SER A 5 -10.24 5.84 5.88
N ARG A 6 -10.44 5.01 4.87
CA ARG A 6 -9.37 4.35 4.13
C ARG A 6 -9.61 4.62 2.67
N THR A 7 -8.53 4.90 1.98
CA THR A 7 -8.53 5.16 0.54
C THR A 7 -8.04 3.91 -0.16
N LEU A 8 -8.75 3.53 -1.23
CA LEU A 8 -8.34 2.42 -2.06
C LEU A 8 -7.22 2.91 -2.97
N VAL A 9 -6.10 2.21 -2.96
CA VAL A 9 -4.91 2.59 -3.70
C VAL A 9 -4.35 1.40 -4.46
N THR A 10 -3.80 1.68 -5.62
CA THR A 10 -2.88 0.76 -6.30
C THR A 10 -1.47 1.26 -6.04
N PHE A 11 -0.56 0.36 -5.68
CA PHE A 11 0.81 0.72 -5.37
C PHE A 11 1.79 -0.35 -5.84
N SER A 12 2.97 0.05 -6.27
CA SER A 12 4.04 -0.87 -6.66
C SER A 12 4.98 -1.14 -5.49
N SER A 13 5.61 -2.31 -5.48
CA SER A 13 6.64 -2.72 -4.53
C SER A 13 7.75 -3.50 -5.24
N THR A 14 8.96 -3.44 -4.70
CA THR A 14 10.13 -4.18 -5.21
C THR A 14 10.08 -5.69 -4.91
N SER A 15 9.20 -6.10 -4.01
CA SER A 15 9.02 -7.47 -3.55
C SER A 15 7.53 -7.80 -3.44
N SER A 16 7.20 -9.09 -3.52
CA SER A 16 5.83 -9.55 -3.28
C SER A 16 5.41 -9.28 -1.83
N LEU A 17 4.20 -8.78 -1.65
CA LEU A 17 3.58 -8.61 -0.34
C LEU A 17 2.53 -9.69 -0.13
N ASP A 18 2.47 -10.23 1.09
CA ASP A 18 1.39 -11.15 1.47
C ASP A 18 0.04 -10.44 1.47
N LEU A 19 -1.04 -11.19 1.29
CA LEU A 19 -2.38 -10.64 1.41
C LEU A 19 -2.73 -10.42 2.89
N GLY A 20 -3.49 -9.35 3.17
CA GLY A 20 -3.98 -9.04 4.50
C GLY A 20 -3.36 -7.79 5.11
N ASN A 21 -3.24 -7.77 6.44
CA ASN A 21 -2.90 -6.56 7.19
C ASN A 21 -1.39 -6.38 7.29
N HIS A 22 -0.92 -5.21 6.86
CA HIS A 22 0.46 -4.79 6.95
C HIS A 22 0.61 -3.52 7.77
N ARG A 23 1.76 -3.38 8.41
CA ARG A 23 2.12 -2.18 9.16
C ARG A 23 3.09 -1.35 8.33
N VAL A 24 2.71 -0.10 8.08
CA VAL A 24 3.57 0.86 7.40
C VAL A 24 4.57 1.41 8.41
N VAL A 25 5.83 1.52 8.01
CA VAL A 25 6.88 2.19 8.78
C VAL A 25 6.44 3.64 8.99
N GLY A 26 6.33 4.08 10.24
CA GLY A 26 5.72 5.37 10.61
C GLY A 26 4.33 5.28 11.27
N GLY A 27 3.79 4.05 11.45
CA GLY A 27 2.61 3.82 12.28
C GLY A 27 1.28 3.72 11.52
N GLY A 28 1.32 3.76 10.19
CA GLY A 28 0.14 3.51 9.35
C GLY A 28 -0.24 2.03 9.28
N LYS A 29 -1.51 1.75 8.92
CA LYS A 29 -2.01 0.40 8.64
C LYS A 29 -2.45 0.30 7.18
N LEU A 30 -1.89 -0.65 6.46
CA LEU A 30 -2.28 -1.02 5.11
C LEU A 30 -3.01 -2.37 5.12
N VAL A 31 -3.98 -2.54 4.25
CA VAL A 31 -4.55 -3.86 3.93
C VAL A 31 -4.30 -4.14 2.47
N VAL A 32 -3.66 -5.26 2.14
CA VAL A 32 -3.42 -5.71 0.76
C VAL A 32 -4.47 -6.75 0.41
N PHE A 33 -5.20 -6.52 -0.68
CA PHE A 33 -6.25 -7.41 -1.18
C PHE A 33 -5.78 -8.29 -2.32
N ASP A 34 -4.93 -7.74 -3.18
CA ASP A 34 -4.42 -8.43 -4.34
C ASP A 34 -2.98 -7.97 -4.62
N SER A 35 -2.19 -8.86 -5.24
CA SER A 35 -0.81 -8.62 -5.62
C SER A 35 -0.47 -9.40 -6.88
N ILE A 36 0.00 -8.68 -7.90
CA ILE A 36 0.39 -9.25 -9.19
C ILE A 36 1.86 -8.91 -9.42
N ASN A 37 2.70 -9.94 -9.56
CA ASN A 37 4.08 -9.74 -9.96
C ASN A 37 4.21 -9.69 -11.49
N ASN A 38 4.83 -8.64 -12.00
CA ASN A 38 5.18 -8.50 -13.40
C ASN A 38 6.66 -8.15 -13.53
N ASN A 39 7.45 -9.11 -14.00
CA ASN A 39 8.87 -8.95 -14.33
C ASN A 39 9.72 -8.31 -13.19
N GLY A 40 9.50 -8.75 -11.95
CA GLY A 40 10.27 -8.27 -10.79
C GLY A 40 9.70 -7.02 -10.10
N VAL A 41 8.61 -6.45 -10.61
CA VAL A 41 7.84 -5.41 -9.91
C VAL A 41 6.49 -5.99 -9.50
N SER A 42 6.14 -5.88 -8.22
CA SER A 42 4.83 -6.29 -7.71
C SER A 42 3.87 -5.10 -7.69
N TYR A 43 2.69 -5.28 -8.26
CA TYR A 43 1.60 -4.31 -8.25
C TYR A 43 0.53 -4.81 -7.29
N ASN A 44 0.18 -3.98 -6.32
CA ASN A 44 -0.66 -4.37 -5.21
C ASN A 44 -1.88 -3.46 -5.15
N LEU A 45 -3.02 -4.03 -4.78
CA LEU A 45 -4.25 -3.31 -4.48
C LEU A 45 -4.48 -3.32 -2.97
N GLY A 46 -4.70 -2.15 -2.37
CA GLY A 46 -4.85 -2.06 -0.93
C GLY A 46 -5.64 -0.87 -0.41
N LEU A 47 -5.97 -0.93 0.88
CA LEU A 47 -6.59 0.17 1.62
C LEU A 47 -5.60 0.78 2.61
N ILE A 48 -5.32 2.06 2.44
CA ILE A 48 -4.37 2.81 3.27
C ILE A 48 -5.04 4.04 3.89
N HIS A 49 -4.40 4.67 4.87
CA HIS A 49 -4.90 5.91 5.47
C HIS A 49 -4.85 7.05 4.43
N PRO A 50 -5.89 7.90 4.32
CA PRO A 50 -5.96 8.96 3.32
C PRO A 50 -4.74 9.90 3.33
N ASP A 51 -4.15 10.17 4.50
CA ASP A 51 -2.98 11.04 4.65
C ASP A 51 -1.73 10.56 3.87
N ILE A 52 -1.66 9.27 3.53
CA ILE A 52 -0.55 8.68 2.78
C ILE A 52 -1.01 8.00 1.48
N ALA A 53 -2.24 8.28 1.05
CA ALA A 53 -2.84 7.70 -0.14
C ALA A 53 -2.58 8.53 -1.41
N ASP A 54 -1.86 9.64 -1.32
CA ASP A 54 -1.57 10.48 -2.48
C ASP A 54 -0.64 9.78 -3.49
N GLU A 55 -0.89 10.04 -4.77
CA GLU A 55 -0.08 9.50 -5.87
C GLU A 55 1.38 9.94 -5.74
N GLY A 56 2.31 9.00 -5.95
CA GLY A 56 3.75 9.24 -5.84
C GLY A 56 4.29 9.18 -4.40
N VAL A 57 3.43 9.07 -3.38
CA VAL A 57 3.88 8.85 -1.99
C VAL A 57 4.64 7.53 -1.91
N LYS A 58 5.81 7.59 -1.28
CA LYS A 58 6.65 6.43 -0.99
C LYS A 58 6.55 6.08 0.48
N PHE A 59 6.41 4.80 0.77
CA PHE A 59 6.35 4.29 2.13
C PHE A 59 6.95 2.89 2.19
N ASP A 60 7.38 2.46 3.37
CA ASP A 60 7.99 1.16 3.55
C ASP A 60 7.10 0.23 4.38
N ILE A 61 7.09 -1.05 4.03
CA ILE A 61 6.44 -2.13 4.78
C ILE A 61 7.50 -3.20 5.02
N ASN A 62 7.89 -3.44 6.27
CA ASN A 62 8.88 -4.48 6.60
C ASN A 62 10.12 -4.44 5.66
N GLU A 63 10.70 -3.24 5.47
CA GLU A 63 11.86 -2.99 4.60
C GLU A 63 11.58 -3.11 3.08
N ILE A 64 10.32 -3.27 2.68
CA ILE A 64 9.89 -3.25 1.27
C ILE A 64 9.40 -1.84 0.93
N SER A 65 10.12 -1.17 0.03
CA SER A 65 9.73 0.14 -0.47
C SER A 65 8.57 0.03 -1.46
N CYS A 66 7.53 0.79 -1.16
CA CYS A 66 6.29 0.86 -1.91
C CYS A 66 6.07 2.27 -2.44
N THR A 67 5.45 2.41 -3.62
CA THR A 67 5.07 3.71 -4.19
C THR A 67 3.61 3.68 -4.61
N ILE A 68 2.81 4.64 -4.14
CA ILE A 68 1.42 4.80 -4.57
C ILE A 68 1.40 5.19 -6.05
N LEU A 69 0.66 4.44 -6.85
CA LEU A 69 0.49 4.68 -8.28
C LEU A 69 -0.81 5.40 -8.61
N THR A 70 -1.88 5.11 -7.86
CA THR A 70 -3.17 5.79 -8.02
C THR A 70 -4.03 5.58 -6.77
N LYS A 71 -5.02 6.45 -6.58
CA LYS A 71 -5.99 6.43 -5.49
C LYS A 71 -7.42 6.56 -6.01
N TRP A 72 -8.37 5.93 -5.32
CA TRP A 72 -9.79 5.89 -5.65
C TRP A 72 -10.66 6.28 -4.45
#